data_AF-A0ABD0QZ41-F1
#
_entry.id   AF-A0ABD0QZ41-F1
#
_cell.length_a   1.000
_cell.length_b   1.000
_cell.length_c   1.000
_cell.angle_alpha   90.00
_cell.angle_beta   90.00
_cell.angle_gamma   90.00
#
_symmetry.space_group_name_H-M   'P 1'
#
loop_
_entity.id
_entity.type
_entity.pdbx_description
1 polymer ?
#
loop_
_entity_poly.entity_id
_entity_poly.type
_entity_poly.pdbx_seq_one_letter_code
_entity_poly.pdbx_strand_id
1 'polypeptide(L)' 'QGPSSTEITVGESIVLPCQVTADPALDVAFSWAFNGQPIDFHQDADHFERVGG' A
#
# COMPACT_ATOMS: atom_id res chain seq x y z
N GLN A 1 -9.62 -8.26 2.59
CA GLN A 1 -8.81 -9.07 1.66
C GLN A 1 -7.55 -8.27 1.37
N GLY A 2 -6.37 -8.88 1.35
CA GLY A 2 -5.15 -8.14 1.00
C GLY A 2 -5.16 -7.67 -0.45
N PRO A 3 -4.28 -6.71 -0.83
CA PRO A 3 -4.11 -6.32 -2.23
C PRO A 3 -3.80 -7.54 -3.10
N SER A 4 -4.39 -7.60 -4.29
CA SER A 4 -4.15 -8.70 -5.24
C SER A 4 -2.74 -8.63 -5.83
N SER A 5 -2.11 -9.79 -6.03
CA SER A 5 -0.81 -9.87 -6.72
C SER A 5 -0.95 -9.30 -8.12
N THR A 6 -0.13 -8.30 -8.46
CA THR A 6 -0.16 -7.62 -9.76
C THR A 6 1.26 -7.56 -10.33
N GLU A 7 1.40 -7.86 -11.63
CA GLU A 7 2.67 -7.78 -12.35
C GLU A 7 2.72 -6.49 -13.19
N ILE A 8 3.88 -5.84 -13.26
CA ILE A 8 4.11 -4.60 -14.02
C ILE A 8 5.46 -4.64 -14.74
N THR A 9 5.57 -3.92 -15.86
CA THR A 9 6.82 -3.74 -16.60
C THR A 9 7.82 -2.88 -15.83
N VAL A 10 9.10 -3.22 -15.92
CA VAL A 10 10.18 -2.41 -15.34
C VAL A 10 10.17 -1.01 -15.96
N GLY A 11 10.10 0.02 -15.12
CA GLY A 11 10.09 1.43 -15.52
C GLY A 11 8.71 2.09 -15.53
N GLU A 12 7.64 1.32 -15.30
CA GLU A 12 6.28 1.85 -15.15
C GLU A 12 5.89 1.98 -13.66
N SER A 13 4.95 2.87 -13.37
CA SER A 13 4.41 3.06 -12.01
C SER A 13 3.08 2.33 -11.85
N ILE A 14 2.84 1.74 -10.68
CA ILE A 14 1.57 1.09 -10.32
C ILE A 14 1.00 1.66 -9.03
N VAL A 15 -0.33 1.72 -8.96
CA VAL A 15 -1.05 1.95 -7.72
C VAL A 15 -1.59 0.62 -7.21
N LEU A 16 -1.21 0.23 -5.99
CA LEU A 16 -1.73 -0.95 -5.33
C LEU A 16 -2.94 -0.58 -4.46
N PRO A 17 -4.17 -0.99 -4.81
CA PRO A 17 -5.34 -0.67 -4.02
C PRO A 17 -5.44 -1.58 -2.79
N CYS A 18 -5.61 -0.99 -1.60
CA CYS A 18 -6.05 -1.72 -0.41
C CYS A 18 -7.57 -1.81 -0.44
N GLN A 19 -8.15 -2.99 -0.71
CA GLN A 19 -9.60 -3.20 -0.74
C GLN A 19 -10.03 -4.08 0.44
N VAL A 20 -10.25 -3.43 1.59
CA VAL A 20 -10.64 -4.11 2.83
C VAL A 20 -11.97 -3.57 3.32
N THR A 21 -12.89 -4.49 3.64
CA THR A 21 -14.08 -4.18 4.43
C THR A 21 -13.71 -4.31 5.91
N ALA A 22 -13.77 -3.20 6.66
CA ALA A 22 -13.57 -3.18 8.09
C ALA A 22 -14.92 -3.07 8.84
N ASP A 23 -14.97 -3.59 10.07
CA ASP A 23 -16.10 -3.37 10.97
C ASP A 23 -16.09 -1.91 11.46
N PRO A 24 -17.15 -1.12 11.25
CA PRO A 24 -17.23 0.27 11.69
C PRO A 24 -17.11 0.47 13.21
N ALA A 25 -17.35 -0.57 14.02
CA ALA A 25 -17.24 -0.51 15.47
C ALA A 25 -15.81 -0.69 15.99
N LEU A 26 -14.86 -1.06 15.11
CA LEU A 26 -13.45 -1.29 15.46
C LEU A 26 -12.58 -0.16 14.91
N ASP A 27 -11.62 0.27 15.72
CA ASP A 27 -10.56 1.16 15.25
C ASP A 27 -9.50 0.32 14.52
N VAL A 28 -9.45 0.45 13.20
CA VAL A 28 -8.57 -0.33 12.33
C VAL A 28 -7.55 0.57 11.64
N ALA A 29 -6.30 0.13 11.61
CA ALA A 29 -5.22 0.78 10.88
C ALA A 29 -4.68 -0.15 9.79
N PHE A 30 -4.46 0.41 8.60
CA PHE A 30 -3.82 -0.29 7.50
C PHE A 30 -2.41 0.25 7.30
N SER A 31 -1.44 -0.66 7.19
CA SER A 31 -0.04 -0.32 6.92
C SER A 31 0.46 -1.08 5.71
N TRP A 32 1.43 -0.49 5.03
CA TRP A 32 2.09 -1.06 3.87
C TRP A 32 3.51 -1.47 4.23
N ALA A 33 3.91 -2.63 3.74
CA ALA A 33 5.26 -3.15 3.88
C ALA A 33 5.76 -3.65 2.53
N PHE A 34 7.02 -3.34 2.21
CA PHE A 34 7.72 -3.85 1.05
C PHE A 34 8.73 -4.91 1.51
N ASN A 35 8.64 -6.13 0.96
CA ASN A 35 9.47 -7.28 1.37
C ASN A 35 9.49 -7.53 2.90
N GLY A 36 8.35 -7.28 3.57
CA GLY A 36 8.22 -7.46 5.02
C GLY A 36 8.84 -6.34 5.86
N GLN A 37 9.31 -5.25 5.26
CA GLN A 37 9.74 -4.04 5.95
C GLN A 37 8.69 -2.94 5.78
N PRO A 38 8.29 -2.24 6.85
CA PRO A 38 7.34 -1.13 6.76
C PRO A 38 7.91 -0.03 5.87
N ILE A 39 7.07 0.55 5.02
CA ILE A 39 7.46 1.65 4.13
C ILE A 39 7.44 2.96 4.91
N ASP A 40 8.53 3.72 4.86
CA ASP A 40 8.57 5.08 5.39
C ASP A 40 8.31 6.06 4.24
N PHE A 41 7.06 6.50 4.10
CA PHE A 41 6.68 7.42 3.03
C PHE A 41 7.37 8.80 3.09
N HIS A 42 8.08 9.14 4.16
CA HIS A 42 8.91 10.35 4.22
C HIS A 42 10.32 10.11 3.68
N GLN A 43 10.93 8.98 4.05
CA GLN A 43 12.29 8.66 3.61
C GLN A 43 12.34 8.02 2.22
N ASP A 44 11.31 7.25 1.86
CA ASP A 44 11.23 6.52 0.60
C ASP A 44 10.36 7.24 -0.45
N ALA A 45 10.14 8.55 -0.30
CA ALA A 45 9.23 9.34 -1.15
C ALA A 45 9.61 9.35 -2.64
N ASP A 46 10.88 9.09 -2.97
CA ASP A 46 11.35 8.94 -4.35
C ASP A 46 10.84 7.65 -5.03
N HIS A 47 10.43 6.65 -4.24
CA HIS A 47 10.03 5.32 -4.72
C HIS A 47 8.57 4.97 -4.40
N PHE A 48 8.06 5.42 -3.25
CA PHE A 48 6.72 5.08 -2.77
C PHE A 48 5.93 6.33 -2.41
N GLU A 49 4.70 6.41 -2.92
CA GLU A 49 3.77 7.48 -2.59
C GLU A 49 2.44 6.90 -2.11
N ARG A 50 1.85 7.51 -1.08
CA ARG A 50 0.51 7.15 -0.63
C ARG A 50 -0.52 7.94 -1.42
N VAL A 51 -1.18 7.25 -2.34
CA VAL A 51 -2.24 7.83 -3.19
C VAL A 51 -3.64 7.50 -2.65
N GLY A 52 -4.48 8.53 -2.49
CA GLY A 52 -5.84 8.41 -1.94
C GLY A 52 -5.89 8.53 -0.41
N GLY A 53 -6.85 9.32 0.07
CA GLY A 53 -7.16 9.56 1.49
C GLY A 53 -8.65 9.43 1.74
#